data_AF-A0A2G9H2B7-F1
#
_entry.id   AF-A0A2G9H2B7-F1
#
_cell.length_a   1.000
_cell.length_b   1.000
_cell.length_c   1.000
_cell.angle_alpha   90.00
_cell.angle_beta   90.00
_cell.angle_gamma   90.00
#
_symmetry.space_group_name_H-M   'P 1'
#
loop_
_entity.id
_entity.type
_entity.pdbx_description
1 polymer ?
#
loop_
_entity_poly.entity_id
_entity_poly.type
_entity_poly.pdbx_seq_one_letter_code
_entity_poly.pdbx_strand_id
1 'polypeptide(L)'
;MVRSKIKYELIADERTRRETFRKRKTGLFKKLSELKTLCEVEACGIVISGDGTQAEVWPSPNAASQVIQKFINLPTSSQTNNMIDQAGFLRANLSRYSKNLDKESKKIESMERELRLAECLTKEEVVTRNTDELHEILRLLERKIGMVDRRIAKIEPSSSNMAASAQQTNNEPDHGKGKQPV
;
A
#
# COMPACT_ATOMS: atom_id res chain seq x y z
N MET A 1 1.47 -31.92 6.03
CA MET A 1 0.71 -31.70 4.77
C MET A 1 0.46 -30.21 4.62
N VAL A 2 0.96 -29.56 3.57
CA VAL A 2 0.76 -28.11 3.37
C VAL A 2 -0.69 -27.87 2.97
N ARG A 3 -1.38 -26.99 3.70
CA ARG A 3 -2.78 -26.65 3.42
C ARG A 3 -2.83 -25.68 2.25
N SER A 4 -3.40 -26.10 1.13
CA SER A 4 -3.60 -25.23 -0.02
C SER A 4 -4.56 -24.09 0.30
N LYS A 5 -4.29 -22.91 -0.26
CA LYS A 5 -5.20 -21.76 -0.19
C LYS A 5 -6.53 -22.14 -0.84
N ILE A 6 -7.62 -21.86 -0.14
CA ILE A 6 -8.99 -22.13 -0.62
C ILE A 6 -9.59 -20.90 -1.30
N LYS A 7 -10.47 -21.13 -2.26
CA LYS A 7 -11.37 -20.09 -2.81
C LYS A 7 -12.58 -19.93 -1.87
N TYR A 8 -13.10 -18.71 -1.76
CA TYR A 8 -14.30 -18.40 -0.97
C TYR A 8 -15.55 -18.43 -1.85
N GLU A 9 -15.86 -19.62 -2.38
CA GLU A 9 -17.02 -19.90 -3.23
C GLU A 9 -17.80 -21.11 -2.69
N LEU A 10 -18.98 -21.38 -3.26
CA LEU A 10 -19.76 -22.54 -2.88
C LEU A 10 -18.98 -23.83 -3.18
N ILE A 11 -18.76 -24.67 -2.17
CA ILE A 11 -18.13 -25.98 -2.36
C ILE A 11 -19.09 -26.88 -3.12
N ALA A 12 -18.72 -27.29 -4.34
CA ALA A 12 -19.59 -28.08 -5.22
C ALA A 12 -19.88 -29.47 -4.64
N ASP A 13 -18.86 -30.16 -4.13
CA ASP A 13 -19.02 -31.49 -3.52
C ASP A 13 -19.77 -31.39 -2.18
N GLU A 14 -20.94 -32.02 -2.11
CA GLU A 14 -21.84 -31.95 -0.95
C GLU A 14 -21.23 -32.57 0.31
N ARG A 15 -20.49 -33.68 0.17
CA ARG A 15 -19.85 -34.33 1.32
C ARG A 15 -18.78 -33.42 1.93
N THR A 16 -17.88 -32.90 1.10
CA THR A 16 -16.83 -31.96 1.50
C THR A 16 -17.44 -30.67 2.05
N ARG A 17 -18.52 -30.17 1.44
CA ARG A 17 -19.26 -28.99 1.92
C ARG A 17 -19.79 -29.21 3.33
N ARG A 18 -20.43 -30.35 3.60
CA ARG A 18 -20.99 -30.71 4.91
C ARG A 18 -19.91 -30.89 5.98
N GLU A 19 -18.84 -31.60 5.66
CA GLU A 19 -17.70 -31.76 6.59
C GLU A 19 -17.03 -30.41 6.89
N THR A 20 -16.86 -29.57 5.87
CA THR A 20 -16.28 -28.23 6.01
C THR A 20 -17.18 -27.34 6.84
N PHE A 21 -18.50 -27.35 6.61
CA PHE A 21 -19.48 -26.62 7.40
C PHE A 21 -19.36 -26.99 8.89
N ARG A 22 -19.37 -28.29 9.20
CA ARG A 22 -19.26 -28.77 10.59
C ARG A 22 -17.97 -28.28 11.25
N LYS A 23 -16.82 -28.45 10.58
CA LYS A 23 -15.50 -28.02 11.09
C LYS A 23 -15.42 -26.49 11.26
N ARG A 24 -15.88 -25.71 10.28
CA ARG A 24 -15.82 -24.24 10.33
C ARG A 24 -16.78 -23.65 11.36
N LYS A 25 -18.00 -24.18 11.48
CA LYS A 25 -18.97 -23.78 12.50
C LYS A 25 -18.42 -24.00 13.92
N THR A 26 -17.87 -25.19 14.19
CA THR A 26 -17.22 -25.45 15.49
C THR A 26 -16.03 -24.51 15.73
N GLY A 27 -15.21 -24.26 14.69
CA GLY A 27 -14.12 -23.30 14.78
C GLY A 27 -14.60 -21.86 15.05
N LEU A 28 -15.70 -21.45 14.43
CA LEU A 28 -16.31 -20.13 14.63
C LEU A 28 -16.80 -19.97 16.07
N PHE A 29 -17.54 -20.93 16.61
CA PHE A 29 -18.00 -20.88 18.00
C PHE A 29 -16.83 -20.91 18.99
N LYS A 30 -15.76 -21.68 18.70
CA LYS A 30 -14.53 -21.62 19.51
C LYS A 30 -13.92 -20.22 19.51
N LYS A 31 -13.83 -19.57 18.34
CA LYS A 31 -13.30 -18.21 18.22
C LYS A 31 -14.18 -17.17 18.93
N LEU A 32 -15.51 -17.35 18.92
CA LEU A 32 -16.42 -16.52 19.70
C LEU A 32 -16.22 -16.70 21.21
N SER A 33 -16.02 -17.93 21.69
CA SER A 33 -15.67 -18.19 23.09
C SER A 33 -14.36 -17.53 23.49
N GLU A 34 -13.32 -17.65 22.65
CA GLU A 34 -12.01 -17.01 22.88
C GLU A 34 -12.15 -15.48 22.92
N LEU A 35 -12.86 -14.88 21.94
CA LEU A 35 -13.09 -13.44 21.88
C LEU A 35 -13.83 -12.92 23.11
N LYS A 36 -14.95 -13.57 23.48
CA LYS A 36 -15.72 -13.23 24.69
C LYS A 36 -14.86 -13.29 25.95
N THR A 37 -14.00 -14.30 26.07
CA THR A 37 -13.17 -14.51 27.26
C THR A 37 -11.99 -13.55 27.32
N LEU A 38 -11.26 -13.38 26.22
CA LEU A 38 -10.02 -12.59 26.19
C LEU A 38 -10.26 -11.09 26.17
N CYS A 39 -11.37 -10.66 25.57
CA CYS A 39 -11.69 -9.24 25.44
C CYS A 39 -12.84 -8.80 26.35
N GLU A 40 -13.41 -9.70 27.14
CA GLU A 40 -14.53 -9.44 28.05
C GLU A 40 -15.74 -8.78 27.35
N VAL A 41 -16.00 -9.17 26.10
CA VAL A 41 -17.09 -8.61 25.28
C VAL A 41 -18.33 -9.51 25.30
N GLU A 42 -19.52 -8.90 25.23
CA GLU A 42 -20.76 -9.62 24.97
C GLU A 42 -20.84 -10.02 23.49
N ALA A 43 -21.00 -11.30 23.22
CA ALA A 43 -21.09 -11.83 21.87
C ALA A 43 -22.05 -13.03 21.81
N CYS A 44 -22.69 -13.20 20.66
CA CYS A 44 -23.46 -14.39 20.32
C CYS A 44 -23.29 -14.74 18.84
N GLY A 45 -23.56 -15.99 18.47
CA GLY A 45 -23.48 -16.45 17.09
C GLY A 45 -24.69 -17.30 16.72
N ILE A 46 -25.22 -17.08 15.53
CA ILE A 46 -26.31 -17.88 14.95
C ILE A 46 -25.83 -18.40 13.60
N VAL A 47 -25.87 -19.71 13.41
CA VAL A 47 -25.50 -20.37 12.15
C VAL A 47 -26.67 -21.22 11.69
N ILE A 48 -27.15 -20.95 10.48
CA ILE A 48 -28.25 -21.69 9.86
C ILE A 48 -27.66 -22.66 8.82
N SER A 49 -28.14 -23.90 8.82
CA SER A 49 -27.76 -24.90 7.82
C SER A 49 -28.24 -24.52 6.42
N GLY A 50 -27.60 -25.06 5.38
CA GLY A 50 -27.90 -24.70 3.99
C GLY A 50 -29.31 -25.08 3.50
N ASP A 51 -29.96 -26.02 4.17
CA ASP A 51 -31.36 -26.39 3.96
C ASP A 51 -32.36 -25.53 4.77
N GLY A 52 -31.85 -24.61 5.61
CA GLY A 52 -32.67 -23.70 6.40
C GLY A 52 -33.42 -24.35 7.57
N THR A 53 -33.23 -25.65 7.80
CA THR A 53 -34.05 -26.42 8.75
C THR A 53 -33.50 -26.38 10.17
N GLN A 54 -32.20 -26.17 10.35
CA GLN A 54 -31.54 -26.18 11.66
C GLN A 54 -30.72 -24.91 11.89
N ALA A 55 -31.06 -24.19 12.96
CA ALA A 55 -30.27 -23.10 13.48
C ALA A 55 -29.50 -23.57 14.73
N GLU A 56 -28.20 -23.38 14.72
CA GLU A 56 -27.36 -23.57 15.89
C GLU A 56 -26.94 -22.23 16.48
N VAL A 57 -27.18 -22.08 17.77
CA VAL A 57 -27.01 -20.83 18.49
C VAL A 57 -25.98 -21.00 19.58
N TRP A 58 -25.01 -20.09 19.61
CA TRP A 58 -23.98 -20.00 20.63
C TRP A 58 -24.13 -18.69 21.44
N PRO A 59 -23.91 -18.70 22.76
CA PRO A 59 -23.54 -19.85 23.60
C PRO A 59 -24.74 -20.73 23.98
N SER A 60 -25.93 -20.12 24.06
CA SER A 60 -27.22 -20.80 24.18
C SER A 60 -28.31 -19.89 23.62
N PRO A 61 -29.50 -20.41 23.25
CA PRO A 61 -30.59 -19.59 22.75
C PRO A 61 -30.98 -18.43 23.69
N ASN A 62 -31.01 -18.68 25.00
CA ASN A 62 -31.35 -17.65 26.00
C ASN A 62 -30.27 -16.56 26.08
N ALA A 63 -28.99 -16.95 26.18
CA ALA A 63 -27.90 -16.00 26.27
C ALA A 63 -27.75 -15.16 24.99
N ALA A 64 -27.92 -15.78 23.81
CA ALA A 64 -27.95 -15.06 22.54
C ALA A 64 -29.11 -14.06 22.48
N SER A 65 -30.31 -14.47 22.93
CA SER A 65 -31.47 -13.58 23.00
C SER A 65 -31.20 -12.35 23.86
N GLN A 66 -30.53 -12.51 25.01
CA GLN A 66 -30.17 -11.37 25.87
C GLN A 66 -29.22 -10.38 25.15
N VAL A 67 -28.20 -10.89 24.46
CA VAL A 67 -27.26 -10.05 23.68
C VAL A 67 -28.00 -9.33 22.55
N ILE A 68 -28.88 -10.02 21.83
CA ILE A 68 -29.67 -9.44 20.74
C ILE A 68 -30.62 -8.36 21.26
N GLN A 69 -31.31 -8.60 22.37
CA GLN A 69 -32.20 -7.61 22.99
C GLN A 69 -31.43 -6.36 23.43
N LYS A 70 -30.27 -6.53 24.05
CA LYS A 70 -29.38 -5.41 24.37
C LYS A 70 -29.00 -4.61 23.12
N PHE A 71 -28.64 -5.30 22.03
CA PHE A 71 -28.31 -4.65 20.76
C PHE A 71 -29.50 -3.87 20.15
N ILE A 72 -30.69 -4.46 20.12
CA ILE A 72 -31.92 -3.81 19.59
C ILE A 72 -32.30 -2.57 20.41
N ASN A 73 -32.02 -2.57 21.72
CA ASN A 73 -32.30 -1.45 22.61
C ASN A 73 -31.28 -0.29 22.50
N LEU A 74 -30.19 -0.44 21.74
CA LEU A 74 -29.24 0.65 21.51
C LEU A 74 -29.81 1.68 20.51
N PRO A 75 -29.37 2.96 20.55
CA PRO A 75 -29.69 3.93 19.52
C PRO A 75 -29.22 3.47 18.13
N THR A 76 -29.97 3.78 17.07
CA THR A 76 -29.67 3.34 15.69
C THR A 76 -28.25 3.69 15.25
N SER A 77 -27.73 4.87 15.64
CA SER A 77 -26.36 5.29 15.35
C SER A 77 -25.30 4.37 15.96
N SER A 78 -25.60 3.75 17.11
CA SER A 78 -24.72 2.79 17.78
C SER A 78 -24.88 1.38 17.22
N GLN A 79 -26.08 1.01 16.75
CA GLN A 79 -26.34 -0.29 16.12
C GLN A 79 -25.59 -0.46 14.79
N THR A 80 -25.52 0.61 13.98
CA THR A 80 -24.89 0.56 12.66
C THR A 80 -23.38 0.76 12.70
N ASN A 81 -22.84 1.25 13.82
CA ASN A 81 -21.42 1.44 14.00
C ASN A 81 -20.68 0.09 13.87
N ASN A 82 -19.84 -0.01 12.84
CA ASN A 82 -19.07 -1.21 12.50
C ASN A 82 -19.91 -2.44 12.11
N MET A 83 -21.19 -2.26 11.78
CA MET A 83 -21.99 -3.34 11.20
C MET A 83 -21.46 -3.67 9.80
N ILE A 84 -21.03 -4.91 9.59
CA ILE A 84 -20.57 -5.41 8.30
C ILE A 84 -21.48 -6.55 7.89
N ASP A 85 -22.25 -6.33 6.83
CA ASP A 85 -22.99 -7.37 6.14
C ASP A 85 -22.14 -8.01 5.03
N GLN A 86 -22.61 -9.14 4.49
CA GLN A 86 -21.90 -9.82 3.41
C GLN A 86 -21.76 -8.92 2.19
N ALA A 87 -22.81 -8.17 1.83
CA ALA A 87 -22.77 -7.28 0.68
C ALA A 87 -21.76 -6.14 0.88
N GLY A 88 -21.70 -5.52 2.06
CA GLY A 88 -20.73 -4.50 2.43
C GLY A 88 -19.30 -5.03 2.42
N PHE A 89 -19.07 -6.22 2.97
CA PHE A 89 -17.76 -6.88 2.91
C PHE A 89 -17.31 -7.11 1.47
N LEU A 90 -18.21 -7.62 0.61
CA LEU A 90 -17.91 -7.85 -0.80
C LEU A 90 -17.65 -6.53 -1.54
N ARG A 91 -18.44 -5.48 -1.33
CA ARG A 91 -18.21 -4.14 -1.89
C ARG A 91 -16.84 -3.58 -1.49
N ALA A 92 -16.47 -3.68 -0.21
CA ALA A 92 -15.18 -3.23 0.29
C ALA A 92 -14.02 -4.00 -0.34
N ASN A 93 -14.14 -5.32 -0.47
CA ASN A 93 -13.15 -6.14 -1.16
C ASN A 93 -13.02 -5.80 -2.64
N LEU A 94 -14.15 -5.64 -3.35
CA LEU A 94 -14.16 -5.25 -4.76
C LEU A 94 -13.48 -3.89 -4.95
N SER A 95 -13.77 -2.91 -4.09
CA SER A 95 -13.09 -1.61 -4.11
C SER A 95 -11.58 -1.76 -3.91
N ARG A 96 -11.13 -2.58 -2.96
CA ARG A 96 -9.70 -2.84 -2.75
C ARG A 96 -9.05 -3.49 -3.97
N TYR A 97 -9.68 -4.50 -4.57
CA TYR A 97 -9.16 -5.17 -5.75
C TYR A 97 -9.12 -4.24 -6.96
N SER A 98 -10.17 -3.44 -7.18
CA SER A 98 -10.22 -2.41 -8.23
C SER A 98 -9.09 -1.39 -8.07
N LYS A 99 -8.85 -0.89 -6.85
CA LYS A 99 -7.72 0.02 -6.57
C LYS A 99 -6.35 -0.62 -6.84
N ASN A 100 -6.20 -1.90 -6.51
CA ASN A 100 -4.95 -2.62 -6.79
C ASN A 100 -4.75 -2.83 -8.29
N LEU A 101 -5.82 -3.15 -9.02
CA LEU A 101 -5.77 -3.26 -10.48
C LEU A 101 -5.37 -1.93 -11.12
N ASP A 102 -5.98 -0.81 -10.72
CA ASP A 102 -5.62 0.53 -11.22
C ASP A 102 -4.13 0.87 -10.99
N LYS A 103 -3.59 0.51 -9.83
CA LYS A 103 -2.16 0.68 -9.54
C LYS A 103 -1.27 -0.13 -10.46
N GLU A 104 -1.58 -1.41 -10.67
CA GLU A 104 -0.81 -2.27 -11.56
C GLU A 104 -0.93 -1.81 -13.02
N SER A 105 -2.13 -1.40 -13.47
CA SER A 105 -2.33 -0.83 -14.80
C SER A 105 -1.46 0.42 -15.02
N LYS A 106 -1.45 1.36 -14.07
CA LYS A 106 -0.58 2.56 -14.15
C LYS A 106 0.90 2.22 -14.17
N LYS A 107 1.31 1.17 -13.45
CA LYS A 107 2.69 0.68 -13.46
C LYS A 107 3.06 0.11 -14.82
N ILE A 108 2.18 -0.68 -15.42
CA ILE A 108 2.35 -1.23 -16.77
C ILE A 108 2.48 -0.08 -17.78
N GLU A 109 1.55 0.88 -17.77
CA GLU A 109 1.64 2.05 -18.65
C GLU A 109 2.94 2.83 -18.47
N SER A 110 3.41 2.99 -17.24
CA SER A 110 4.70 3.64 -16.98
C SER A 110 5.87 2.85 -17.58
N MET A 111 5.87 1.53 -17.42
CA MET A 111 6.91 0.65 -17.97
C MET A 111 6.88 0.65 -19.50
N GLU A 112 5.69 0.63 -20.11
CA GLU A 112 5.53 0.72 -21.56
C GLU A 112 6.08 2.04 -22.11
N ARG A 113 5.81 3.16 -21.44
CA ARG A 113 6.39 4.47 -21.81
C ARG A 113 7.92 4.47 -21.71
N GLU A 114 8.49 3.87 -20.67
CA GLU A 114 9.95 3.75 -20.53
C GLU A 114 10.56 2.85 -21.60
N LEU A 115 9.93 1.72 -21.90
CA LEU A 115 10.39 0.80 -22.95
C LEU A 115 10.39 1.49 -24.32
N ARG A 116 9.33 2.21 -24.67
CA ARG A 116 9.26 2.97 -25.93
C ARG A 116 10.34 4.03 -26.04
N LEU A 117 10.61 4.77 -24.97
CA LEU A 117 11.70 5.75 -24.96
C LEU A 117 13.05 5.05 -25.20
N ALA A 118 13.31 3.92 -24.54
CA ALA A 118 14.52 3.15 -24.75
C ALA A 118 14.64 2.63 -26.21
N GLU A 119 13.55 2.19 -26.81
CA GLU A 119 13.53 1.81 -28.23
C GLU A 119 13.85 2.99 -29.16
N CYS A 120 13.30 4.17 -28.91
CA CYS A 120 13.60 5.37 -29.71
C CYS A 120 15.08 5.77 -29.61
N LEU A 121 15.64 5.70 -28.41
CA LEU A 121 17.05 6.03 -28.17
C LEU A 121 18.01 5.02 -28.79
N THR A 122 17.65 3.73 -28.79
CA THR A 122 18.50 2.67 -29.37
C THR A 122 18.49 2.65 -30.89
N LYS A 123 17.37 3.04 -31.52
CA LYS A 123 17.23 3.09 -32.98
C LYS A 123 17.58 4.45 -33.58
N GLU A 124 17.79 5.47 -32.74
CA GLU A 124 17.93 6.88 -33.14
C GLU A 124 16.76 7.36 -34.04
N GLU A 125 15.60 6.74 -33.88
CA GLU A 125 14.42 6.97 -34.69
C GLU A 125 13.18 7.00 -33.79
N VAL A 126 12.35 8.03 -33.94
CA VAL A 126 11.10 8.19 -33.19
C VAL A 126 9.94 7.84 -34.09
N VAL A 127 9.35 6.66 -33.87
CA VAL A 127 8.14 6.22 -34.58
C VAL A 127 6.94 6.34 -33.65
N THR A 128 6.06 7.30 -33.92
CA THR A 128 4.85 7.57 -33.13
C THR A 128 3.61 7.49 -34.03
N ARG A 129 2.49 7.01 -33.49
CA ARG A 129 1.23 6.87 -34.23
C ARG A 129 0.48 8.19 -34.37
N ASN A 130 0.70 9.11 -33.43
CA ASN A 130 0.09 10.43 -33.41
C ASN A 130 0.98 11.44 -32.67
N THR A 131 0.58 12.71 -32.71
CA THR A 131 1.28 13.80 -32.02
C THR A 131 1.24 13.69 -30.51
N ASP A 132 0.22 13.08 -29.93
CA ASP A 132 0.09 12.96 -28.47
C ASP A 132 1.14 12.01 -27.91
N GLU A 133 1.37 10.88 -28.58
CA GLU A 133 2.43 9.92 -28.27
C GLU A 133 3.81 10.59 -28.33
N LEU A 134 4.05 11.44 -29.33
CA LEU A 134 5.31 12.19 -29.44
C LEU A 134 5.51 13.15 -28.26
N HIS A 135 4.46 13.91 -27.89
CA HIS A 135 4.52 14.80 -26.74
C HIS A 135 4.74 14.05 -25.41
N GLU A 136 4.16 12.85 -25.24
CA GLU A 136 4.41 12.03 -24.07
C GLU A 136 5.87 11.57 -23.96
N ILE A 137 6.46 11.12 -25.07
CA ILE A 137 7.87 10.72 -25.12
C ILE A 137 8.78 11.91 -24.83
N LEU A 138 8.51 13.08 -25.43
CA LEU A 138 9.27 14.30 -25.19
C LEU A 138 9.25 14.68 -23.70
N ARG A 139 8.07 14.73 -23.08
CA ARG A 139 7.93 15.03 -21.64
C ARG A 139 8.68 14.03 -20.76
N LEU A 140 8.68 12.75 -21.13
CA LEU A 140 9.41 11.73 -20.38
C LEU A 140 10.92 11.93 -20.50
N LEU A 141 11.41 12.22 -21.71
CA LEU A 141 12.82 12.49 -21.98
C LEU A 141 13.30 13.73 -21.23
N GLU A 142 12.58 14.85 -21.31
CA GLU A 142 12.87 16.08 -20.55
C GLU A 142 12.96 15.81 -19.04
N ARG A 143 12.03 15.01 -18.51
CA ARG A 143 12.06 14.63 -17.09
C ARG A 143 13.31 13.83 -16.73
N LYS A 144 13.72 12.88 -17.58
CA LYS A 144 14.92 12.04 -17.37
C LYS A 144 16.20 12.87 -17.49
N ILE A 145 16.30 13.77 -18.48
CA ILE A 145 17.39 14.75 -18.62
C ILE A 145 17.52 15.56 -17.32
N GLY A 146 16.42 16.17 -16.85
CA GLY A 146 16.45 16.94 -15.61
C GLY A 146 16.80 16.10 -14.36
N MET A 147 16.50 14.79 -14.35
CA MET A 147 16.96 13.90 -13.27
C MET A 147 18.49 13.68 -13.31
N VAL A 148 19.05 13.53 -14.51
CA VAL A 148 20.49 13.39 -14.73
C VAL A 148 21.20 14.69 -14.37
N ASP A 149 20.72 15.84 -14.83
CA ASP A 149 21.30 17.17 -14.52
C ASP A 149 21.37 17.41 -13.01
N ARG A 150 20.27 17.11 -12.29
CA ARG A 150 20.25 17.20 -10.82
C ARG A 150 21.25 16.27 -10.14
N ARG A 151 21.59 15.14 -10.78
CA ARG A 151 22.56 14.19 -10.24
C ARG A 151 23.98 14.63 -10.56
N ILE A 152 24.23 15.19 -11.74
CA ILE A 152 25.50 15.83 -12.13
C ILE A 152 25.83 16.95 -11.15
N ALA A 153 24.90 17.88 -10.92
CA ALA A 153 25.10 19.02 -10.01
C ALA A 153 25.40 18.61 -8.54
N LYS A 154 25.01 17.39 -8.13
CA LYS A 154 25.34 16.85 -6.79
C LYS A 154 26.71 16.20 -6.72
N ILE A 155 27.25 15.76 -7.86
CA ILE A 155 28.54 15.07 -7.97
C ILE A 155 29.65 16.08 -8.30
N GLU A 156 29.33 17.14 -9.04
CA GLU A 156 30.26 18.24 -9.25
C GLU A 156 30.68 18.82 -7.89
N PRO A 157 31.96 18.69 -7.50
CA PRO A 157 32.42 19.24 -6.23
C PRO A 157 32.24 20.76 -6.30
N SER A 158 31.84 21.36 -5.18
CA SER A 158 31.81 22.81 -4.95
C SER A 158 33.22 23.39 -5.19
N SER A 159 33.57 23.56 -6.46
CA SER A 159 34.88 24.03 -6.94
C SER A 159 34.90 25.55 -6.87
N SER A 160 34.58 26.08 -5.69
CA SER A 160 34.52 27.52 -5.41
C SER A 160 34.82 27.80 -3.93
N ASN A 161 35.85 27.15 -3.36
CA ASN A 161 36.38 27.50 -2.03
C ASN A 161 37.90 27.34 -1.91
N MET A 162 38.66 27.58 -2.98
CA MET A 162 40.14 27.60 -2.95
C MET A 162 40.67 28.78 -3.79
N ALA A 163 40.31 30.01 -3.45
CA ALA A 163 40.93 31.21 -4.03
C ALA A 163 40.98 32.43 -3.07
N ALA A 164 40.74 32.22 -1.77
CA ALA A 164 40.74 33.31 -0.79
C ALA A 164 41.46 32.93 0.51
N SER A 165 42.73 32.50 0.42
CA SER A 165 43.65 32.60 1.56
C SER A 165 45.09 32.35 1.12
N ALA A 166 45.71 33.35 0.50
CA ALA A 166 47.17 33.39 0.34
C ALA A 166 47.61 34.85 0.15
N GLN A 167 47.61 35.62 1.24
CA GLN A 167 48.49 36.78 1.45
C GLN A 167 48.27 37.35 2.86
N GLN A 168 48.88 36.70 3.86
CA GLN A 168 49.22 37.33 5.14
C GLN A 168 50.23 36.47 5.92
N THR A 169 51.51 36.61 5.56
CA THR A 169 52.71 36.40 6.40
C THR A 169 53.85 37.13 5.64
N ASN A 170 54.78 37.89 6.18
CA ASN A 170 55.13 38.40 7.50
C ASN A 170 56.05 39.63 7.26
N ASN A 171 55.95 40.65 8.12
CA ASN A 171 57.06 41.58 8.40
C ASN A 171 58.21 40.77 9.06
N GLU A 172 59.50 41.09 8.97
CA GLU A 172 60.21 42.28 9.49
C GLU A 172 61.76 42.07 9.31
N PRO A 173 62.67 42.89 9.89
CA PRO A 173 63.44 43.98 9.26
C PRO A 173 64.96 43.68 9.06
N ASP A 174 65.68 44.54 8.33
CA ASP A 174 67.13 44.71 8.58
C ASP A 174 67.60 46.16 8.34
N HIS A 175 68.46 46.63 9.26
CA HIS A 175 69.01 47.96 9.38
C HIS A 175 70.38 48.05 8.69
N GLY A 176 70.66 49.17 8.00
CA GLY A 176 71.93 49.85 8.23
C GLY A 176 72.69 50.48 7.06
N LYS A 177 72.63 51.82 7.05
CA LYS A 177 73.73 52.80 6.89
C LYS A 177 74.32 53.11 5.50
N GLY A 178 74.28 54.41 5.15
CA GLY A 178 75.49 55.10 4.68
C GLY A 178 75.35 56.29 3.71
N LYS A 179 75.24 57.51 4.28
CA LYS A 179 75.89 58.80 3.89
C LYS A 179 75.60 59.51 2.54
N GLN A 180 75.21 60.80 2.71
CA GLN A 180 75.36 62.05 1.92
C GLN A 180 76.68 62.23 1.13
N PRO A 181 76.92 63.34 0.36
CA PRO A 181 76.19 64.62 0.15
C PRO A 181 75.91 64.90 -1.37
N VAL A 182 75.27 65.95 -1.88
CA VAL A 182 75.11 67.41 -1.62
C VAL A 182 73.69 67.79 -2.06
#